data_AF-A0A1S1RNV8-F1
#
_entry.id   AF-A0A1S1RNV8-F1
#
_cell.length_a   1.000
_cell.length_b   1.000
_cell.length_c   1.000
_cell.angle_alpha   90.00
_cell.angle_beta   90.00
_cell.angle_gamma   90.00
#
_symmetry.space_group_name_H-M   'P 1'
#
loop_
_entity.id
_entity.type
_entity.pdbx_description
1 polymer ?
#
loop_
_entity_poly.entity_id
_entity_poly.type
_entity_poly.pdbx_seq_one_letter_code
_entity_poly.pdbx_strand_id
1 'polypeptide(L)'
;MLDVEVPAGVDPAGGRAARPGAAAWTQQQRPLLVAASFVVAVVLGVVIGLVWASDDSATPGAVAVEQPDDAILSPPLPSVPWETSRVAGRARTLALKGNEPTTLRQPLMWLAAYEVRKKTGAAAPVASDVTIPNGMFYGAVEGVDKERDEFWAVGMTEIRGVAETDAPDPHVWKRVGSAPWTLVGRGTAACDLIPADLKNIWGPSACSSA
;
A
#
# COMPACT_ATOMS: atom_id res chain seq x y z
N MET A 1 -66.06 24.28 -51.69
CA MET A 1 -66.73 22.96 -51.71
C MET A 1 -66.76 22.52 -50.25
N LEU A 2 -67.76 23.01 -49.48
CA LEU A 2 -69.09 22.41 -49.28
C LEU A 2 -68.95 20.99 -48.70
N ASP A 3 -69.13 20.88 -47.38
CA ASP A 3 -70.31 20.27 -46.73
C ASP A 3 -70.31 18.74 -46.91
N VAL A 4 -69.99 18.00 -45.84
CA VAL A 4 -70.95 17.47 -44.85
C VAL A 4 -71.86 16.39 -45.48
N GLU A 5 -71.80 15.18 -44.91
CA GLU A 5 -72.93 14.29 -44.56
C GLU A 5 -72.28 13.02 -43.94
N VAL A 6 -72.26 12.75 -42.62
CA VAL A 6 -73.38 12.35 -41.72
C VAL A 6 -73.97 10.98 -42.14
N PRO A 7 -74.46 10.06 -41.28
CA PRO A 7 -74.68 10.07 -39.82
C PRO A 7 -74.26 8.78 -39.07
N ALA A 8 -74.60 8.78 -37.77
CA ALA A 8 -75.17 7.65 -37.01
C ALA A 8 -74.22 6.49 -36.67
N GLY A 9 -74.02 6.17 -35.40
CA GLY A 9 -75.02 6.22 -34.35
C GLY A 9 -75.15 4.81 -33.79
N VAL A 10 -75.30 4.76 -32.47
CA VAL A 10 -75.92 3.65 -31.74
C VAL A 10 -75.27 2.27 -31.93
N ASP A 11 -74.45 1.92 -30.93
CA ASP A 11 -74.43 0.56 -30.40
C ASP A 11 -75.87 0.17 -30.05
N PRO A 12 -76.39 -0.93 -30.59
CA PRO A 12 -76.69 -2.01 -29.67
C PRO A 12 -76.52 -3.42 -30.27
N ALA A 13 -75.92 -4.27 -29.45
CA ALA A 13 -76.46 -5.55 -28.99
C ALA A 13 -76.95 -6.57 -30.04
N GLY A 14 -76.33 -7.76 -29.99
CA GLY A 14 -77.13 -8.99 -30.02
C GLY A 14 -76.60 -10.17 -30.83
N GLY A 15 -75.45 -10.71 -30.43
CA GLY A 15 -75.28 -12.17 -30.36
C GLY A 15 -74.97 -12.93 -31.65
N ARG A 16 -73.78 -13.51 -31.71
CA ARG A 16 -73.57 -14.91 -31.28
C ARG A 16 -72.08 -15.25 -31.29
N ALA A 17 -71.68 -15.89 -30.21
CA ALA A 17 -70.35 -16.39 -29.97
C ALA A 17 -69.97 -17.53 -30.92
N ALA A 18 -68.72 -17.50 -31.37
CA ALA A 18 -67.90 -18.69 -31.57
C ALA A 18 -66.47 -18.35 -31.13
N ARG A 19 -66.13 -18.67 -29.87
CA ARG A 19 -64.76 -19.03 -29.48
C ARG A 19 -64.51 -20.48 -29.93
N PRO A 20 -63.29 -21.03 -29.94
CA PRO A 20 -61.98 -20.49 -29.54
C PRO A 20 -60.90 -20.81 -30.62
N GLY A 21 -59.62 -20.44 -30.58
CA GLY A 21 -58.73 -20.29 -29.44
C GLY A 21 -57.25 -20.23 -29.83
N ALA A 22 -56.87 -19.64 -30.96
CA ALA A 22 -55.46 -19.68 -31.41
C ALA A 22 -54.76 -18.33 -31.59
N ALA A 23 -55.49 -17.21 -31.70
CA ALA A 23 -54.88 -15.96 -32.21
C ALA A 23 -54.64 -14.86 -31.16
N ALA A 24 -55.03 -15.04 -29.90
CA ALA A 24 -54.93 -13.97 -28.89
C ALA A 24 -53.74 -14.11 -27.91
N TRP A 25 -52.95 -15.19 -28.00
CA TRP A 25 -51.92 -15.47 -26.99
C TRP A 25 -50.56 -14.83 -27.27
N THR A 26 -50.25 -14.49 -28.52
CA THR A 26 -48.90 -14.07 -28.91
C THR A 26 -48.67 -12.55 -28.88
N GLN A 27 -49.73 -11.74 -28.80
CA GLN A 27 -49.62 -10.28 -28.89
C GLN A 27 -49.57 -9.58 -27.51
N GLN A 28 -50.03 -10.24 -26.45
CA GLN A 28 -50.02 -9.69 -25.09
C GLN A 28 -48.77 -10.08 -24.28
N GLN A 29 -48.00 -11.08 -24.72
CA GLN A 29 -46.78 -11.52 -24.04
C GLN A 29 -45.52 -10.77 -24.46
N ARG A 30 -45.52 -10.04 -25.60
CA ARG A 30 -44.34 -9.28 -26.03
C ARG A 30 -43.92 -8.16 -25.07
N PRO A 31 -44.81 -7.28 -24.56
CA PRO A 31 -44.38 -6.25 -23.62
C PRO A 31 -43.98 -6.82 -22.26
N LEU A 32 -44.61 -7.92 -21.83
CA LEU A 32 -44.25 -8.62 -20.59
C LEU A 32 -42.91 -9.35 -20.70
N LEU A 33 -42.58 -9.95 -21.85
CA LEU A 33 -41.29 -10.57 -22.09
C LEU A 33 -40.16 -9.54 -22.21
N VAL A 34 -40.42 -8.38 -22.83
CA VAL A 34 -39.44 -7.28 -22.86
C VAL A 34 -39.24 -6.68 -21.46
N ALA A 35 -40.32 -6.42 -20.72
CA ALA A 35 -40.25 -5.95 -19.33
C ALA A 35 -39.56 -6.98 -18.42
N ALA A 36 -39.87 -8.27 -18.55
CA ALA A 36 -39.22 -9.34 -17.81
C ALA A 36 -37.74 -9.47 -18.19
N SER A 37 -37.39 -9.31 -19.47
CA SER A 37 -35.99 -9.34 -19.90
C SER A 37 -35.19 -8.15 -19.37
N PHE A 38 -35.81 -6.97 -19.26
CA PHE A 38 -35.19 -5.79 -18.67
C PHE A 38 -35.03 -5.96 -17.15
N VAL A 39 -36.02 -6.51 -16.47
CA VAL A 39 -35.92 -6.84 -15.04
C VAL A 39 -34.85 -7.91 -14.81
N VAL A 40 -34.79 -8.95 -15.64
CA VAL A 40 -33.75 -9.98 -15.54
C VAL A 40 -32.37 -9.40 -15.86
N ALA A 41 -32.23 -8.50 -16.83
CA ALA A 41 -30.97 -7.84 -17.15
C ALA A 41 -30.55 -6.84 -16.06
N VAL A 42 -31.49 -6.13 -15.43
CA VAL A 42 -31.22 -5.27 -14.27
C VAL A 42 -30.86 -6.13 -13.06
N VAL A 43 -31.57 -7.23 -12.82
CA VAL A 43 -31.23 -8.18 -11.74
C VAL A 43 -29.90 -8.86 -12.01
N LEU A 44 -29.57 -9.25 -13.24
CA LEU A 44 -28.25 -9.78 -13.59
C LEU A 44 -27.17 -8.70 -13.49
N GLY A 45 -27.44 -7.47 -13.92
CA GLY A 45 -26.52 -6.34 -13.77
C GLY A 45 -26.31 -5.97 -12.30
N VAL A 46 -27.33 -6.11 -11.47
CA VAL A 46 -27.28 -5.91 -10.00
C VAL A 46 -26.63 -7.09 -9.31
N VAL A 47 -26.82 -8.33 -9.75
CA VAL A 47 -26.20 -9.53 -9.15
C VAL A 47 -24.74 -9.67 -9.59
N ILE A 48 -24.43 -9.48 -10.87
CA ILE A 48 -23.04 -9.33 -11.34
C ILE A 48 -22.44 -8.09 -10.68
N GLY A 49 -23.20 -7.00 -10.60
CA GLY A 49 -22.83 -5.80 -9.87
C GLY A 49 -22.70 -5.98 -8.36
N LEU A 50 -23.30 -6.98 -7.71
CA LEU A 50 -23.16 -7.25 -6.26
C LEU A 50 -22.12 -8.34 -5.98
N VAL A 51 -21.85 -9.20 -6.96
CA VAL A 51 -20.75 -10.19 -6.90
C VAL A 51 -19.43 -9.53 -7.31
N TRP A 52 -19.46 -8.50 -8.17
CA TRP A 52 -18.30 -7.75 -8.63
C TRP A 52 -18.22 -6.30 -8.14
N ALA A 53 -19.30 -5.71 -7.58
CA ALA A 53 -19.10 -4.72 -6.52
C ALA A 53 -18.65 -5.51 -5.31
N SER A 54 -17.35 -5.79 -5.34
CA SER A 54 -16.51 -5.53 -4.18
C SER A 54 -17.12 -4.35 -3.45
N ASP A 55 -17.47 -4.54 -2.18
CA ASP A 55 -17.89 -3.46 -1.31
C ASP A 55 -16.88 -2.30 -1.44
N ASP A 56 -17.17 -1.36 -2.34
CA ASP A 56 -16.59 -0.02 -2.37
C ASP A 56 -17.30 0.79 -1.27
N SER A 57 -17.47 0.14 -0.11
CA SER A 57 -17.41 0.82 1.18
C SER A 57 -16.02 1.41 1.20
N ALA A 58 -15.92 2.67 0.74
CA ALA A 58 -14.72 3.52 0.73
C ALA A 58 -13.63 2.85 1.53
N THR A 59 -12.72 2.11 0.84
CA THR A 59 -11.76 1.22 1.51
C THR A 59 -11.27 1.95 2.76
N PRO A 60 -11.69 1.57 3.98
CA PRO A 60 -11.07 2.10 5.17
C PRO A 60 -9.64 1.63 5.01
N GLY A 61 -8.74 2.58 4.72
CA GLY A 61 -7.46 2.34 4.05
C GLY A 61 -6.90 0.98 4.42
N ALA A 62 -6.70 0.13 3.39
CA ALA A 62 -6.21 -1.24 3.51
C ALA A 62 -5.43 -1.37 4.81
N VAL A 63 -6.05 -2.07 5.77
CA VAL A 63 -5.69 -2.04 7.19
C VAL A 63 -4.18 -2.06 7.26
N ALA A 64 -3.61 -0.90 7.54
CA ALA A 64 -2.18 -0.66 7.38
C ALA A 64 -1.48 -1.34 8.56
N VAL A 65 -1.50 -2.66 8.58
CA VAL A 65 -0.68 -3.55 9.40
C VAL A 65 0.21 -4.37 8.47
N GLU A 66 0.05 -4.22 7.14
CA GLU A 66 0.86 -4.91 6.16
C GLU A 66 2.33 -4.53 6.33
N GLN A 67 3.15 -5.57 6.50
CA GLN A 67 4.60 -5.51 6.56
C GLN A 67 5.10 -4.83 5.28
N PRO A 68 6.12 -3.95 5.36
CA PRO A 68 6.63 -3.31 4.15
C PRO A 68 7.10 -4.36 3.14
N ASP A 69 6.78 -4.15 1.86
CA ASP A 69 7.17 -5.05 0.77
C ASP A 69 8.68 -5.27 0.78
N ASP A 70 9.11 -6.55 0.70
CA ASP A 70 10.51 -6.95 0.65
C ASP A 70 11.27 -6.23 -0.48
N ALA A 71 10.62 -5.94 -1.61
CA ALA A 71 11.23 -5.19 -2.70
C ALA A 71 11.60 -3.75 -2.31
N ILE A 72 10.79 -3.10 -1.46
CA ILE A 72 11.09 -1.78 -0.91
C ILE A 72 12.24 -1.88 0.10
N LEU A 73 12.23 -2.93 0.94
CA LEU A 73 13.21 -3.14 2.00
C LEU A 73 14.59 -3.61 1.49
N SER A 74 14.67 -4.15 0.28
CA SER A 74 15.90 -4.63 -0.35
C SER A 74 16.33 -3.77 -1.55
N PRO A 75 16.61 -2.46 -1.39
CA PRO A 75 17.12 -1.68 -2.50
C PRO A 75 18.51 -2.20 -2.91
N PRO A 76 18.92 -1.93 -4.17
CA PRO A 76 20.23 -2.34 -4.69
C PRO A 76 21.39 -2.00 -3.74
N LEU A 77 22.41 -2.85 -3.74
CA LEU A 77 23.62 -2.59 -2.95
C LEU A 77 24.33 -1.32 -3.47
N PRO A 78 24.84 -0.47 -2.57
CA PRO A 78 25.71 0.61 -2.99
C PRO A 78 27.01 0.03 -3.57
N SER A 79 27.68 0.81 -4.41
CA SER A 79 29.03 0.46 -4.83
C SER A 79 30.01 0.65 -3.66
N VAL A 80 30.75 -0.39 -3.31
CA VAL A 80 31.69 -0.37 -2.19
C VAL A 80 33.15 -0.36 -2.66
N PRO A 81 34.04 0.44 -2.04
CA PRO A 81 35.43 0.56 -2.48
C PRO A 81 36.29 -0.68 -2.17
N TRP A 82 35.81 -1.61 -1.34
CA TRP A 82 36.55 -2.81 -0.94
C TRP A 82 36.26 -4.04 -1.79
N GLU A 83 35.40 -3.97 -2.81
CA GLU A 83 34.97 -5.15 -3.60
C GLU A 83 36.15 -6.04 -4.04
N THR A 84 37.27 -5.42 -4.43
CA THR A 84 38.50 -6.10 -4.89
C THR A 84 39.62 -6.15 -3.84
N SER A 85 39.42 -5.61 -2.64
CA SER A 85 40.45 -5.48 -1.59
C SER A 85 39.90 -5.67 -0.18
N ARG A 86 38.98 -6.63 -0.04
CA ARG A 86 38.23 -6.93 1.19
C ARG A 86 39.15 -7.31 2.35
N VAL A 87 38.87 -6.78 3.53
CA VAL A 87 39.44 -7.17 4.82
C VAL A 87 38.29 -7.45 5.76
N ALA A 88 37.93 -8.72 5.89
CA ALA A 88 36.78 -9.14 6.69
C ALA A 88 36.84 -8.57 8.12
N GLY A 89 35.71 -8.02 8.58
CA GLY A 89 35.56 -7.36 9.87
C GLY A 89 35.94 -5.88 9.91
N ARG A 90 36.51 -5.32 8.84
CA ARG A 90 36.87 -3.89 8.80
C ARG A 90 35.62 -3.02 8.70
N ALA A 91 35.45 -2.06 9.60
CA ALA A 91 34.37 -1.08 9.54
C ALA A 91 34.75 0.13 8.66
N ARG A 92 33.76 0.69 7.94
CA ARG A 92 33.90 1.91 7.13
C ARG A 92 32.64 2.76 7.13
N THR A 93 32.82 4.06 7.14
CA THR A 93 31.78 5.01 6.75
C THR A 93 31.59 5.00 5.25
N LEU A 94 30.33 5.04 4.82
CA LEU A 94 29.94 5.12 3.42
C LEU A 94 29.31 6.48 3.13
N ALA A 95 29.85 7.18 2.13
CA ALA A 95 29.27 8.41 1.63
C ALA A 95 28.28 8.08 0.51
N LEU A 96 27.01 8.37 0.74
CA LEU A 96 25.95 8.22 -0.26
C LEU A 96 26.04 9.35 -1.29
N LYS A 97 25.91 9.00 -2.58
CA LYS A 97 26.03 9.93 -3.71
C LYS A 97 24.75 9.95 -4.55
N GLY A 98 24.49 11.08 -5.22
CA GLY A 98 23.37 11.19 -6.15
C GLY A 98 22.02 10.89 -5.48
N ASN A 99 21.29 9.90 -6.00
CA ASN A 99 19.98 9.48 -5.50
C ASN A 99 20.06 8.43 -4.37
N GLU A 100 21.24 7.87 -4.07
CA GLU A 100 21.41 6.85 -3.03
C GLU A 100 20.84 7.25 -1.65
N PRO A 101 20.96 8.51 -1.17
CA PRO A 101 20.34 8.91 0.10
C PRO A 101 18.82 8.73 0.11
N THR A 102 18.15 9.06 -0.98
CA THR A 102 16.68 8.94 -1.08
C THR A 102 16.28 7.47 -1.17
N THR A 103 16.98 6.70 -2.01
CA THR A 103 16.77 5.25 -2.14
C THR A 103 17.01 4.52 -0.82
N LEU A 104 17.98 4.96 -0.02
CA LEU A 104 18.24 4.39 1.30
C LEU A 104 17.16 4.81 2.32
N ARG A 105 16.73 6.07 2.36
CA ARG A 105 15.77 6.53 3.38
C ARG A 105 14.41 5.88 3.26
N GLN A 106 13.94 5.60 2.04
CA GLN A 106 12.61 5.03 1.82
C GLN A 106 12.33 3.75 2.63
N PRO A 107 13.16 2.69 2.58
CA PRO A 107 12.93 1.50 3.43
C PRO A 107 13.02 1.80 4.93
N LEU A 108 13.92 2.70 5.35
CA LEU A 108 14.09 3.04 6.76
C LEU A 108 12.85 3.74 7.32
N MET A 109 12.25 4.65 6.54
CA MET A 109 10.98 5.32 6.84
C MET A 109 9.83 4.32 6.98
N TRP A 110 9.75 3.36 6.05
CA TRP A 110 8.76 2.28 6.12
C TRP A 110 8.91 1.43 7.38
N LEU A 111 10.13 1.08 7.76
CA LEU A 111 10.41 0.29 8.96
C LEU A 111 10.08 1.04 10.25
N ALA A 112 10.44 2.33 10.33
CA ALA A 112 10.08 3.17 11.48
C ALA A 112 8.55 3.25 11.65
N ALA A 113 7.83 3.52 10.56
CA ALA A 113 6.38 3.57 10.57
C ALA A 113 5.74 2.23 10.97
N TYR A 114 6.22 1.13 10.40
CA TYR A 114 5.75 -0.23 10.71
C TYR A 114 5.95 -0.60 12.19
N GLU A 115 7.11 -0.31 12.76
CA GLU A 115 7.42 -0.64 14.15
C GLU A 115 6.64 0.21 15.17
N VAL A 116 6.19 1.41 14.80
CA VAL A 116 5.21 2.16 15.59
C VAL A 116 3.85 1.46 15.55
N ARG A 117 3.34 1.17 14.35
CA ARG A 117 2.03 0.51 14.17
C ARG A 117 1.96 -0.83 14.91
N LYS A 118 3.03 -1.62 14.84
CA LYS A 118 3.16 -2.89 15.56
C LYS A 118 3.14 -2.71 17.08
N LYS A 119 3.73 -1.63 17.61
CA LYS A 119 3.75 -1.33 19.05
C LYS A 119 2.41 -0.80 19.56
N THR A 120 1.76 0.08 18.81
CA THR A 120 0.55 0.80 19.25
C THR A 120 -0.75 0.11 18.82
N GLY A 121 -0.69 -0.77 17.83
CA GLY A 121 -1.87 -1.35 17.17
C GLY A 121 -2.59 -0.37 16.24
N ALA A 122 -2.03 0.81 15.98
CA ALA A 122 -2.62 1.82 15.13
C ALA A 122 -2.41 1.51 13.64
N ALA A 123 -3.30 2.02 12.78
CA ALA A 123 -3.16 1.95 11.31
C ALA A 123 -2.19 3.01 10.74
N ALA A 124 -1.86 4.04 11.52
CA ALA A 124 -0.88 5.06 11.18
C ALA A 124 0.25 5.03 12.22
N PRO A 125 1.46 5.52 11.92
CA PRO A 125 1.89 6.24 10.71
C PRO A 125 2.16 5.35 9.49
N VAL A 126 2.16 5.93 8.30
CA VAL A 126 2.74 5.33 7.08
C VAL A 126 4.12 5.95 6.78
N ALA A 127 4.86 5.42 5.80
CA ALA A 127 6.21 5.93 5.49
C ALA A 127 6.23 7.43 5.16
N SER A 128 5.20 7.98 4.50
CA SER A 128 5.13 9.42 4.19
C SER A 128 4.93 10.33 5.42
N ASP A 129 4.60 9.75 6.58
CA ASP A 129 4.51 10.46 7.85
C ASP A 129 5.84 10.49 8.61
N VAL A 130 6.84 9.74 8.13
CA VAL A 130 8.19 9.67 8.71
C VAL A 130 9.12 10.58 7.93
N THR A 131 9.90 11.39 8.63
CA THR A 131 11.01 12.14 8.04
C THR A 131 12.30 11.71 8.71
N ILE A 132 13.32 11.41 7.91
CA ILE A 132 14.69 11.17 8.40
C ILE A 132 15.51 12.40 7.99
N PRO A 133 15.80 13.33 8.93
CA PRO A 133 16.55 14.53 8.65
C PRO A 133 17.94 14.25 8.04
N ASN A 134 18.57 15.32 7.54
CA ASN A 134 19.99 15.23 7.18
C ASN A 134 20.83 15.00 8.45
N GLY A 135 21.94 14.27 8.32
CA GLY A 135 22.79 13.89 9.45
C GLY A 135 22.66 12.43 9.90
N MET A 136 21.96 11.58 9.14
CA MET A 136 22.03 10.12 9.31
C MET A 136 23.44 9.61 8.99
N PHE A 137 23.95 8.71 9.83
CA PHE A 137 25.22 8.03 9.62
C PHE A 137 24.99 6.72 8.88
N TYR A 138 25.85 6.43 7.91
CA TYR A 138 25.78 5.22 7.11
C TYR A 138 27.16 4.62 6.91
N GLY A 139 27.23 3.30 6.90
CA GLY A 139 28.48 2.59 6.83
C GLY A 139 28.29 1.08 6.78
N ALA A 140 29.40 0.36 6.75
CA ALA A 140 29.39 -1.07 6.67
C ALA A 140 30.56 -1.71 7.43
N VAL A 141 30.39 -2.99 7.76
CA VAL A 141 31.46 -3.90 8.15
C VAL A 141 31.70 -4.85 6.97
N GLU A 142 32.94 -4.86 6.49
CA GLU A 142 33.36 -5.69 5.35
C GLU A 142 33.16 -7.17 5.68
N GLY A 143 32.39 -7.87 4.85
CA GLY A 143 32.21 -9.31 4.89
C GLY A 143 33.36 -10.05 4.21
N VAL A 144 33.38 -11.37 4.36
CA VAL A 144 34.27 -12.26 3.58
C VAL A 144 33.92 -12.25 2.08
N ASP A 145 32.67 -11.91 1.76
CA ASP A 145 32.10 -11.74 0.43
C ASP A 145 31.02 -10.65 0.48
N LYS A 146 30.38 -10.35 -0.67
CA LYS A 146 29.33 -9.32 -0.76
C LYS A 146 28.04 -9.71 -0.04
N GLU A 147 27.74 -11.00 0.05
CA GLU A 147 26.57 -11.53 0.74
C GLU A 147 26.70 -11.39 2.26
N ARG A 148 27.92 -11.26 2.77
CA ARG A 148 28.24 -11.11 4.20
C ARG A 148 28.60 -9.68 4.61
N ASP A 149 28.58 -8.72 3.69
CA ASP A 149 28.73 -7.31 4.05
C ASP A 149 27.59 -6.88 4.96
N GLU A 150 27.89 -6.32 6.12
CA GLU A 150 26.87 -5.79 7.02
C GLU A 150 26.77 -4.28 6.85
N PHE A 151 25.62 -3.79 6.39
CA PHE A 151 25.38 -2.36 6.28
C PHE A 151 24.53 -1.87 7.44
N TRP A 152 24.91 -0.71 7.96
CA TRP A 152 24.34 -0.12 9.15
C TRP A 152 23.99 1.34 8.89
N ALA A 153 22.83 1.75 9.41
CA ALA A 153 22.41 3.14 9.42
C ALA A 153 21.94 3.52 10.82
N VAL A 154 22.24 4.75 11.24
CA VAL A 154 21.69 5.34 12.47
C VAL A 154 21.28 6.77 12.21
N GLY A 155 20.11 7.15 12.70
CA GLY A 155 19.58 8.49 12.49
C GLY A 155 18.39 8.79 13.38
N MET A 156 18.06 10.08 13.45
CA MET A 156 16.87 10.58 14.09
C MET A 156 15.68 10.44 13.14
N THR A 157 14.48 10.29 13.71
CA THR A 157 13.25 10.20 12.93
C THR A 157 12.18 11.12 13.52
N GLU A 158 11.56 11.91 12.66
CA GLU A 158 10.38 12.68 13.02
C GLU A 158 9.16 11.95 12.47
N ILE A 159 8.27 11.49 13.35
CA ILE A 159 7.09 10.74 12.96
C ILE A 159 5.83 11.54 13.31
N ARG A 160 5.09 11.97 12.29
CA ARG A 160 3.90 12.81 12.48
C ARG A 160 2.86 12.12 13.35
N GLY A 161 2.45 12.80 14.42
CA GLY A 161 1.36 12.33 15.29
C GLY A 161 1.76 11.19 16.23
N VAL A 162 3.05 10.89 16.35
CA VAL A 162 3.57 9.83 17.24
C VAL A 162 4.39 10.48 18.36
N ALA A 163 4.17 10.05 19.59
CA ALA A 163 4.94 10.53 20.73
C ALA A 163 6.34 9.91 20.74
N GLU A 164 7.33 10.66 21.22
CA GLU A 164 8.72 10.17 21.38
C GLU A 164 8.79 8.87 22.21
N THR A 165 7.93 8.72 23.20
CA THR A 165 7.83 7.48 24.00
C THR A 165 7.44 6.25 23.19
N ASP A 166 6.77 6.45 22.06
CA ASP A 166 6.34 5.38 21.16
C ASP A 166 7.43 5.04 20.13
N ALA A 167 8.23 6.03 19.71
CA ALA A 167 9.31 5.88 18.75
C ALA A 167 10.59 6.61 19.18
N PRO A 168 11.27 6.16 20.25
CA PRO A 168 12.40 6.90 20.80
C PRO A 168 13.59 6.89 19.86
N ASP A 169 14.24 8.04 19.73
CA ASP A 169 15.46 8.21 18.93
C ASP A 169 16.75 7.89 19.71
N PRO A 170 17.84 7.52 19.02
CA PRO A 170 17.93 7.30 17.57
C PRO A 170 17.36 5.95 17.14
N HIS A 171 17.03 5.83 15.85
CA HIS A 171 16.70 4.58 15.20
C HIS A 171 17.96 3.95 14.58
N VAL A 172 18.15 2.64 14.78
CA VAL A 172 19.29 1.88 14.24
C VAL A 172 18.77 0.79 13.33
N TRP A 173 19.30 0.76 12.11
CA TRP A 173 18.94 -0.22 11.10
C TRP A 173 20.14 -1.04 10.64
N LYS A 174 19.87 -2.28 10.24
CA LYS A 174 20.86 -3.22 9.70
C LYS A 174 20.31 -3.95 8.47
N ARG A 175 21.19 -4.23 7.50
CA ARG A 175 21.00 -5.28 6.49
C ARG A 175 22.30 -6.06 6.29
N VAL A 176 22.18 -7.29 5.80
CA VAL A 176 23.33 -8.13 5.46
C VAL A 176 23.24 -8.49 3.99
N GLY A 177 24.25 -8.11 3.21
CA GLY A 177 24.21 -8.21 1.75
C GLY A 177 22.92 -7.61 1.17
N SER A 178 22.28 -8.35 0.28
CA SER A 178 21.01 -7.98 -0.37
C SER A 178 19.75 -8.29 0.46
N ALA A 179 19.90 -8.76 1.69
CA ALA A 179 18.76 -9.01 2.57
C ALA A 179 17.99 -7.70 2.86
N PRO A 180 16.69 -7.80 3.21
CA PRO A 180 15.89 -6.65 3.60
C PRO A 180 16.53 -5.86 4.75
N TRP A 181 16.37 -4.54 4.71
CA TRP A 181 16.62 -3.71 5.88
C TRP A 181 15.73 -4.11 7.05
N THR A 182 16.30 -4.05 8.24
CA THR A 182 15.61 -4.30 9.50
C THR A 182 15.87 -3.16 10.47
N LEU A 183 14.87 -2.77 11.26
CA LEU A 183 15.07 -1.91 12.41
C LEU A 183 15.51 -2.79 13.59
N VAL A 184 16.76 -2.65 14.02
CA VAL A 184 17.33 -3.50 15.08
C VAL A 184 17.20 -2.89 16.47
N GLY A 185 17.02 -1.57 16.57
CA GLY A 185 16.84 -0.90 17.84
C GLY A 185 16.35 0.53 17.70
N ARG A 186 15.85 1.06 18.82
CA ARG A 186 15.40 2.44 19.03
C ARG A 186 15.84 2.95 20.40
N GLY A 187 15.99 4.25 20.56
CA GLY A 187 16.45 4.87 21.80
C GLY A 187 17.96 4.79 22.00
N THR A 188 18.48 5.44 23.04
CA THR A 188 19.92 5.52 23.34
C THR A 188 20.59 4.15 23.47
N ALA A 189 19.89 3.13 23.97
CA ALA A 189 20.40 1.77 24.09
C ALA A 189 20.58 1.05 22.73
N ALA A 190 19.90 1.50 21.67
CA ALA A 190 20.06 0.92 20.33
C ALA A 190 21.49 1.08 19.79
N CYS A 191 22.19 2.11 20.24
CA CYS A 191 23.57 2.37 19.86
C CYS A 191 24.58 1.35 20.39
N ASP A 192 24.19 0.51 21.34
CA ASP A 192 25.00 -0.62 21.79
C ASP A 192 24.96 -1.81 20.83
N LEU A 193 24.01 -1.81 19.88
CA LEU A 193 23.91 -2.82 18.82
C LEU A 193 24.86 -2.54 17.66
N ILE A 194 25.31 -1.29 17.50
CA ILE A 194 26.20 -0.88 16.41
C ILE A 194 27.60 -1.47 16.67
N PRO A 195 28.26 -2.08 15.67
CA PRO A 195 29.63 -2.56 15.79
C PRO A 195 30.57 -1.48 16.33
N ALA A 196 31.37 -1.83 17.34
CA ALA A 196 32.19 -0.88 18.08
C ALA A 196 33.11 -0.05 17.18
N ASP A 197 33.75 -0.68 16.19
CA ASP A 197 34.63 0.02 15.24
C ASP A 197 33.88 1.04 14.40
N LEU A 198 32.63 0.74 14.01
CA LEU A 198 31.81 1.66 13.23
C LEU A 198 31.37 2.86 14.09
N LYS A 199 30.97 2.59 15.34
CA LYS A 199 30.65 3.63 16.32
C LYS A 199 31.86 4.54 16.61
N ASN A 200 33.06 3.98 16.69
CA ASN A 200 34.31 4.74 16.88
C ASN A 200 34.61 5.66 15.68
N ILE A 201 34.33 5.21 14.45
CA ILE A 201 34.54 6.02 13.24
C ILE A 201 33.52 7.17 13.17
N TRP A 202 32.26 6.92 13.50
CA TRP A 202 31.22 7.94 13.46
C TRP A 202 31.30 8.95 14.60
N GLY A 203 31.84 8.53 15.74
CA GLY A 203 32.01 9.36 16.93
C GLY A 203 30.71 9.51 17.73
N PRO A 204 30.75 10.29 18.83
CA PRO A 204 29.66 10.37 19.80
C PRO A 204 28.37 10.99 19.23
N SER A 205 28.47 11.81 18.19
CA SER A 205 27.31 12.48 17.57
C SER A 205 26.35 11.52 16.86
N ALA A 206 26.78 10.31 16.53
CA ALA A 206 25.92 9.31 15.89
C ALA A 206 24.78 8.80 16.76
N CYS A 207 24.92 8.97 18.08
CA CYS A 207 24.06 8.38 19.09
C CYS A 207 23.51 9.39 20.10
N SER A 208 23.84 10.67 19.95
CA SER A 208 23.29 11.74 20.77
C SER A 208 22.03 12.31 20.12
N SER A 209 20.88 12.19 20.79
CA SER A 209 19.73 13.08 20.52
C SER A 209 20.20 14.51 20.72
N ALA A 210 20.05 15.37 19.72
CA ALA A 210 20.42 16.78 19.82
C ALA A 210 19.64 17.49 20.94
#